data_AF-A0A831SIH4-F1
#
_entry.id   AF-A0A831SIH4-F1
#
_cell.length_a   1.000
_cell.length_b   1.000
_cell.length_c   1.000
_cell.angle_alpha   90.00
_cell.angle_beta   90.00
_cell.angle_gamma   90.00
#
_symmetry.space_group_name_H-M   'P 1'
#
loop_
_entity.id
_entity.type
_entity.pdbx_description
1 polymer ?
#
loop_
_entity_poly.entity_id
_entity_poly.type
_entity_poly.pdbx_seq_one_letter_code
_entity_poly.pdbx_strand_id
1 'polypeptide(L)'
;MARMNAENFAVKGKFFVQKPEKIDFSEFFESLQNAIIDYMLSKGYTYSGPSSFFFKYTELEFYLSRTEASSFLEKIRKVLNRDRYDWKIYSQSLARTRDDMPWRVKIYLYFGKFKENKGIILEIISEPAIFYKIVQLNKHPNVKHSDYTYIIYTNREFVEGIAKSIHAFTIKEARPLSNYVKTEISDKLKKFGFLEESELLEKGRKRIEIGDIENGLLDLRSAMEVFFFNLVKRKIKLKPATQDKIKANIEKLGNAGYLDDEIKGFLISICHQKIYNVLSDQPAHKREPIKEQYSLFEARLFFNLVENIFDYLIERCIQYNIRKHNINTDLKANNQDRG
;
A
#
# COMPACT_ATOMS: atom_id res chain seq x y z
N MET A 1 11.76 -4.87 -11.14
CA MET A 1 10.66 -5.48 -10.35
C MET A 1 10.74 -4.96 -8.92
N ALA A 2 9.78 -4.18 -8.45
CA ALA A 2 9.68 -3.86 -7.04
C ALA A 2 9.31 -5.16 -6.29
N ARG A 3 10.26 -5.73 -5.55
CA ARG A 3 9.97 -6.86 -4.65
C ARG A 3 9.21 -6.32 -3.45
N MET A 4 8.19 -7.06 -3.01
CA MET A 4 7.53 -6.80 -1.73
C MET A 4 8.59 -6.88 -0.63
N ASN A 5 8.91 -5.75 0.00
CA ASN A 5 9.78 -5.69 1.16
C ASN A 5 8.92 -5.70 2.42
N ALA A 6 9.45 -6.20 3.54
CA ALA A 6 8.73 -6.21 4.80
C ALA A 6 8.28 -4.79 5.23
N GLU A 7 9.10 -3.77 4.93
CA GLU A 7 8.78 -2.36 5.18
C GLU A 7 7.51 -1.87 4.51
N ASN A 8 7.02 -2.57 3.47
CA ASN A 8 5.76 -2.22 2.83
C ASN A 8 4.54 -2.41 3.75
N PHE A 9 4.66 -3.24 4.78
CA PHE A 9 3.57 -3.53 5.72
C PHE A 9 3.58 -2.64 6.96
N ALA A 10 4.71 -2.00 7.25
CA ALA A 10 4.84 -1.13 8.41
C ALA A 10 4.15 0.21 8.16
N VAL A 11 3.40 0.71 9.14
CA VAL A 11 2.63 1.96 9.05
C VAL A 11 3.23 2.98 10.01
N LYS A 12 3.35 4.23 9.58
CA LYS A 12 3.83 5.35 10.40
C LYS A 12 2.86 6.53 10.38
N GLY A 13 2.51 7.03 11.55
CA GLY A 13 1.77 8.28 11.75
C GLY A 13 2.59 9.32 12.53
N LYS A 14 2.23 10.60 12.41
CA LYS A 14 2.84 11.69 13.18
C LYS A 14 1.77 12.59 13.80
N PHE A 15 1.86 12.78 15.12
CA PHE A 15 0.84 13.44 15.93
C PHE A 15 1.43 14.48 16.87
N PHE A 16 0.57 15.31 17.45
CA PHE A 16 0.94 16.37 18.38
C PHE A 16 -0.01 16.42 19.56
N VAL A 17 0.51 16.42 20.78
CA VAL A 17 -0.28 16.72 21.99
C VAL A 17 0.19 18.06 22.54
N GLN A 18 -0.74 19.00 22.62
CA GLN A 18 -0.47 20.33 23.13
C GLN A 18 -0.17 20.28 24.63
N LYS A 19 0.86 21.00 25.08
CA LYS A 19 1.12 21.12 26.52
C LYS A 19 0.02 21.96 27.17
N PRO A 20 -0.62 21.49 28.25
CA PRO A 20 -1.49 22.33 29.08
C PRO A 20 -0.73 23.51 29.70
N GLU A 21 -1.31 24.70 29.77
CA GLU A 21 -0.61 25.92 30.21
C GLU A 21 0.05 25.77 31.59
N LYS A 22 -0.65 25.11 32.53
CA LYS A 22 -0.29 25.05 33.96
C LYS A 22 0.68 23.94 34.35
N ILE A 23 0.99 23.00 33.46
CA ILE A 23 1.81 21.81 33.78
C ILE A 23 3.24 22.03 33.28
N ASP A 24 4.26 21.62 34.03
CA ASP A 24 5.64 21.67 33.52
C ASP A 24 5.82 20.72 32.31
N PHE A 25 6.76 21.02 31.41
CA PHE A 25 7.02 20.15 30.26
C PHE A 25 7.44 18.74 30.65
N SER A 26 8.21 18.60 31.74
CA SER A 26 8.74 17.30 32.20
C SER A 26 7.60 16.46 32.78
N GLU A 27 6.79 17.05 33.65
CA GLU A 27 5.61 16.40 34.23
C GLU A 27 4.59 16.00 33.15
N PHE A 28 4.35 16.89 32.18
CA PHE A 28 3.49 16.59 31.04
C PHE A 28 4.03 15.44 30.18
N PHE A 29 5.35 15.38 29.99
CA PHE A 29 6.00 14.32 29.22
C PHE A 29 5.87 12.96 29.90
N GLU A 30 6.13 12.88 31.20
CA GLU A 30 5.97 11.66 31.99
C GLU A 30 4.51 11.20 32.05
N SER A 31 3.58 12.13 32.26
CA SER A 31 2.14 11.85 32.25
C SER A 31 1.67 11.25 30.91
N LEU A 32 2.11 11.85 29.80
CA LEU A 32 1.80 11.35 28.47
C LEU A 32 2.41 9.96 28.21
N GLN A 33 3.66 9.77 28.61
CA GLN A 33 4.33 8.47 28.51
C GLN A 33 3.56 7.38 29.27
N ASN A 34 3.16 7.65 30.51
CA ASN A 34 2.40 6.70 31.32
C ASN A 34 1.03 6.39 30.70
N ALA A 35 0.31 7.40 30.21
CA ALA A 35 -0.97 7.20 29.53
C ALA A 35 -0.85 6.29 28.29
N ILE A 36 0.24 6.44 27.53
CA ILE A 36 0.53 5.58 26.37
C ILE A 36 0.85 4.15 26.83
N ILE A 37 1.69 4.00 27.85
CA ILE A 37 2.04 2.68 28.41
C ILE A 37 0.77 1.96 28.88
N ASP A 38 -0.06 2.62 29.69
CA ASP A 38 -1.31 2.05 30.21
C ASP A 38 -2.28 1.66 29.09
N TYR A 39 -2.42 2.51 28.06
CA TYR A 39 -3.21 2.17 26.89
C TYR A 39 -2.68 0.91 26.21
N MET A 40 -1.37 0.83 25.95
CA MET A 40 -0.76 -0.31 25.27
C MET A 40 -0.86 -1.60 26.08
N LEU A 41 -0.66 -1.54 27.40
CA LEU A 41 -0.87 -2.67 28.31
C LEU A 41 -2.33 -3.15 28.26
N SER A 42 -3.30 -2.23 28.26
CA SER A 42 -4.73 -2.56 28.15
C SER A 42 -5.10 -3.25 26.82
N LYS A 43 -4.31 -3.02 25.77
CA LYS A 43 -4.44 -3.68 24.45
C LYS A 43 -3.70 -5.01 24.36
N GLY A 44 -3.13 -5.49 25.47
CA GLY A 44 -2.41 -6.77 25.52
C GLY A 44 -1.02 -6.69 24.92
N TYR A 45 -0.32 -5.57 25.05
CA TYR A 45 1.10 -5.45 24.70
C TYR A 45 1.96 -5.46 25.97
N THR A 46 3.19 -5.94 25.84
CA THR A 46 4.24 -5.80 26.85
C THR A 46 5.17 -4.64 26.50
N TYR A 47 5.45 -3.78 27.46
CA TYR A 47 6.45 -2.72 27.35
C TYR A 47 7.86 -3.29 27.57
N SER A 48 8.77 -3.06 26.63
CA SER A 48 10.17 -3.55 26.75
C SER A 48 11.13 -2.53 27.37
N GLY A 49 10.63 -1.41 27.89
CA GLY A 49 11.43 -0.34 28.47
C GLY A 49 11.82 0.75 27.45
N PRO A 50 12.46 1.85 27.91
CA PRO A 50 12.98 2.89 27.03
C PRO A 50 14.25 2.37 26.34
N SER A 51 14.28 2.35 25.01
CA SER A 51 15.46 1.95 24.22
C SER A 51 16.52 3.05 24.14
N SER A 52 16.15 4.31 24.39
CA SER A 52 17.08 5.45 24.55
C SER A 52 16.41 6.62 25.26
N PHE A 53 17.16 7.31 26.12
CA PHE A 53 16.73 8.52 26.83
C PHE A 53 17.75 9.65 26.59
N PHE A 54 17.30 10.71 25.92
CA PHE A 54 17.98 12.00 25.90
C PHE A 54 16.98 13.03 26.42
N PHE A 55 17.43 14.11 27.08
CA PHE A 55 16.61 15.10 27.80
C PHE A 55 15.33 15.63 27.11
N LYS A 56 15.15 15.39 25.80
CA LYS A 56 14.01 15.85 24.99
C LYS A 56 13.41 14.76 24.09
N TYR A 57 13.80 13.50 24.28
CA TYR A 57 13.46 12.39 23.41
C TYR A 57 13.32 11.08 24.19
N THR A 58 12.28 10.32 23.89
CA THR A 58 12.09 8.97 24.41
C THR A 58 11.53 8.07 23.33
N GLU A 59 12.07 6.86 23.23
CA GLU A 59 11.50 5.79 22.43
C GLU A 59 10.85 4.78 23.37
N LEU A 60 9.55 4.55 23.17
CA LEU A 60 8.79 3.49 23.82
C LEU A 60 8.61 2.36 22.85
N GLU A 61 8.90 1.15 23.30
CA GLU A 61 8.80 -0.04 22.48
C GLU A 61 7.88 -1.07 23.12
N PHE A 62 6.95 -1.58 22.31
CA PHE A 62 5.91 -2.50 22.73
C PHE A 62 5.87 -3.72 21.81
N TYR A 63 5.56 -4.86 22.40
CA TYR A 63 5.38 -6.13 21.70
C TYR A 63 4.05 -6.76 22.07
N LEU A 64 3.39 -7.40 21.11
CA LEU A 64 2.16 -8.15 21.41
C LEU A 64 2.44 -9.23 22.46
N SER A 65 1.69 -9.21 23.56
CA SER A 65 1.91 -10.11 24.69
C SER A 65 1.80 -11.56 24.27
N ARG A 66 2.80 -12.35 24.67
CA ARG A 66 2.83 -13.80 24.41
C ARG A 66 2.11 -14.50 25.55
N THR A 67 1.16 -15.37 25.23
CA THR A 67 0.60 -16.28 26.24
C THR A 67 1.65 -17.37 26.49
N GLU A 68 2.37 -17.29 27.61
CA GLU A 68 3.22 -18.39 28.06
C GLU A 68 2.31 -19.49 28.62
N ALA A 69 2.20 -20.63 27.92
CA ALA A 69 1.79 -21.86 28.59
C ALA A 69 2.92 -22.22 29.57
N SER A 70 2.61 -22.29 30.86
CA SER A 70 3.61 -22.47 31.92
C SER A 70 3.47 -23.84 32.58
N SER A 71 3.65 -24.91 31.81
CA SER A 71 3.82 -26.23 32.40
C SER A 71 5.14 -26.31 33.19
N PHE A 72 5.20 -27.11 34.25
CA PHE A 72 6.39 -27.26 35.10
C PHE A 72 7.64 -27.71 34.30
N LEU A 73 7.45 -28.59 33.31
CA LEU A 73 8.50 -29.05 32.40
C LEU A 73 9.06 -27.93 31.50
N GLU A 74 8.22 -26.97 31.12
CA GLU A 74 8.63 -25.81 30.35
C GLU A 74 9.46 -24.82 31.17
N LYS A 75 9.15 -24.66 32.46
CA LYS A 75 9.97 -23.87 33.39
C LYS A 75 11.39 -24.46 33.52
N ILE A 76 11.52 -25.79 33.60
CA ILE A 76 12.83 -26.46 33.66
C ILE A 76 13.61 -26.28 32.34
N ARG A 77 12.94 -26.40 31.18
CA ARG A 77 13.57 -26.16 29.87
C ARG A 77 14.05 -24.72 29.68
N LYS A 78 13.31 -23.73 30.21
CA LYS A 78 13.70 -22.32 30.21
C LYS A 78 15.00 -22.08 30.99
N VAL A 79 15.19 -22.78 32.12
CA VAL A 79 16.41 -22.68 32.94
C VAL A 79 17.61 -23.32 32.23
N LEU A 80 17.41 -24.47 31.58
CA LEU A 80 18.50 -25.22 30.94
C LEU A 80 18.99 -24.61 29.62
N ASN A 81 18.12 -23.93 28.85
CA ASN A 81 18.49 -23.40 27.54
C ASN A 81 17.61 -22.20 27.15
N ARG A 82 17.77 -21.12 27.91
CA ARG A 82 16.93 -19.90 27.86
C ARG A 82 16.77 -19.36 26.44
N ASP A 83 17.85 -19.15 25.70
CA ASP A 83 17.80 -18.54 24.37
C ASP A 83 17.05 -19.39 23.34
N ARG A 84 17.28 -20.72 23.34
CA ARG A 84 16.57 -21.64 22.43
C ARG A 84 15.10 -21.77 22.80
N TYR A 85 14.80 -21.78 24.09
CA TYR A 85 13.42 -21.84 24.59
C TYR A 85 12.66 -20.56 24.24
N ASP A 86 13.25 -19.40 24.49
CA ASP A 86 12.69 -18.09 24.20
C ASP A 86 12.49 -17.89 22.69
N TRP A 87 13.44 -18.32 21.85
CA TRP A 87 13.29 -18.32 20.38
C TRP A 87 12.19 -19.27 19.89
N LYS A 88 12.08 -20.47 20.48
CA LYS A 88 11.05 -21.43 20.09
C LYS A 88 9.66 -20.89 20.41
N ILE A 89 9.46 -20.34 21.61
CA ILE A 89 8.18 -19.70 21.98
C ILE A 89 7.90 -18.51 21.07
N TYR A 90 8.92 -17.68 20.84
CA TYR A 90 8.80 -16.52 19.96
C TYR A 90 8.34 -16.90 18.55
N SER A 91 9.08 -17.79 17.89
CA SER A 91 8.81 -18.21 16.51
C SER A 91 7.47 -18.92 16.39
N GLN A 92 7.09 -19.74 17.37
CA GLN A 92 5.77 -20.39 17.40
C GLN A 92 4.62 -19.39 17.59
N SER A 93 4.78 -18.43 18.51
CA SER A 93 3.80 -17.38 18.73
C SER A 93 3.64 -16.52 17.48
N LEU A 94 4.76 -16.03 16.92
CA LEU A 94 4.78 -15.23 15.70
C LEU A 94 4.15 -15.99 14.51
N ALA A 95 4.44 -17.28 14.36
CA ALA A 95 3.88 -18.08 13.28
C ALA A 95 2.35 -18.22 13.36
N ARG A 96 1.80 -18.28 14.57
CA ARG A 96 0.35 -18.43 14.85
C ARG A 96 -0.43 -17.12 14.81
N THR A 97 0.20 -16.00 15.17
CA THR A 97 -0.46 -14.69 15.15
C THR A 97 -0.89 -14.33 13.73
N ARG A 98 -2.07 -13.72 13.56
CA ARG A 98 -2.54 -13.29 12.24
C ARG A 98 -1.62 -12.23 11.64
N ASP A 99 -1.51 -12.22 10.31
CA ASP A 99 -0.58 -11.37 9.56
C ASP A 99 -0.81 -9.87 9.77
N ASP A 100 -2.05 -9.46 10.01
CA ASP A 100 -2.49 -8.07 10.17
C ASP A 100 -2.26 -7.49 11.58
N MET A 101 -2.04 -8.32 12.59
CA MET A 101 -1.92 -7.87 13.98
C MET A 101 -0.63 -7.05 14.16
N PRO A 102 -0.69 -5.85 14.77
CA PRO A 102 0.51 -5.10 15.16
C PRO A 102 1.34 -5.96 16.12
N TRP A 103 2.54 -6.34 15.68
CA TRP A 103 3.39 -7.24 16.46
C TRP A 103 4.39 -6.47 17.31
N ARG A 104 4.97 -5.43 16.74
CA ARG A 104 5.82 -4.46 17.43
C ARG A 104 5.34 -3.05 17.12
N VAL A 105 5.34 -2.21 18.15
CA VAL A 105 4.93 -0.81 18.05
C VAL A 105 6.02 0.04 18.68
N LYS A 106 6.53 1.01 17.92
CA LYS A 106 7.53 1.99 18.39
C LYS A 106 6.87 3.35 18.46
N ILE A 107 7.04 4.03 19.57
CA ILE A 107 6.49 5.37 19.78
C ILE A 107 7.64 6.28 20.19
N TYR A 108 7.95 7.23 19.31
CA TYR A 108 8.93 8.26 19.56
C TYR A 108 8.24 9.50 20.08
N LEU A 109 8.65 9.98 21.25
CA LEU A 109 8.17 11.23 21.83
C LEU A 109 9.30 12.24 21.85
N TYR A 110 9.04 13.46 21.43
CA TYR A 110 9.99 14.57 21.57
C TYR A 110 9.30 15.92 21.64
N PHE A 111 9.95 16.88 22.28
CA PHE A 111 9.42 18.25 22.36
C PHE A 111 9.39 18.92 20.99
N GLY A 112 8.30 19.63 20.72
CA GLY A 112 8.15 20.32 19.45
C GLY A 112 7.11 21.43 19.47
N LYS A 113 6.91 22.03 18.29
CA LYS A 113 5.88 23.03 18.05
C LYS A 113 5.04 22.64 16.85
N PHE A 114 3.73 22.90 16.91
CA PHE A 114 2.81 22.72 15.80
C PHE A 114 1.77 23.85 15.81
N LYS A 115 1.64 24.57 14.69
CA LYS A 115 0.76 25.76 14.54
C LYS A 115 0.87 26.68 15.76
N GLU A 116 2.08 27.13 16.06
CA GLU A 116 2.45 28.03 17.17
C GLU A 116 2.35 27.46 18.60
N ASN A 117 1.63 26.36 18.79
CA ASN A 117 1.53 25.70 20.09
C ASN A 117 2.77 24.87 20.41
N LYS A 118 3.27 24.97 21.65
CA LYS A 118 4.32 24.08 22.16
C LYS A 118 3.71 22.82 22.77
N GLY A 119 4.37 21.68 22.59
CA GLY A 119 3.85 20.40 23.07
C GLY A 119 4.81 19.25 22.78
N ILE A 120 4.25 18.05 22.72
CA ILE A 120 4.98 16.82 22.43
C ILE A 120 4.56 16.31 21.06
N ILE A 121 5.54 16.05 20.21
CA ILE A 121 5.34 15.38 18.93
C ILE A 121 5.53 13.88 19.14
N LEU A 122 4.62 13.10 18.57
CA LEU A 122 4.67 11.65 18.58
C LEU A 122 4.86 11.12 17.16
N GLU A 123 5.79 10.20 16.99
CA GLU A 123 5.88 9.37 15.78
C GLU A 123 5.62 7.92 16.17
N ILE A 124 4.50 7.38 15.69
CA ILE A 124 4.06 6.02 16.00
C ILE A 124 4.31 5.16 14.77
N ILE A 125 5.07 4.07 14.94
CA ILE A 125 5.33 3.07 13.92
C ILE A 125 4.73 1.74 14.37
N SER A 126 3.86 1.18 13.55
CA SER A 126 3.24 -0.14 13.75
C SER A 126 3.82 -1.12 12.74
N GLU A 127 4.49 -2.16 13.24
CA GLU A 127 5.07 -3.23 12.44
C GLU A 127 4.24 -4.51 12.65
N PRO A 128 3.46 -4.94 11.63
CA PRO A 128 2.58 -6.10 11.77
C PRO A 128 3.34 -7.43 11.83
N ALA A 129 2.69 -8.49 12.29
CA ALA A 129 3.29 -9.82 12.39
C ALA A 129 3.86 -10.33 11.07
N ILE A 130 3.24 -9.99 9.93
CA ILE A 130 3.76 -10.37 8.61
C ILE A 130 5.16 -9.82 8.33
N PHE A 131 5.49 -8.62 8.82
CA PHE A 131 6.83 -8.03 8.73
C PHE A 131 7.86 -9.02 9.28
N TYR A 132 7.62 -9.47 10.51
CA TYR A 132 8.50 -10.37 11.25
C TYR A 132 8.53 -11.78 10.68
N LYS A 133 7.39 -12.29 10.20
CA LYS A 133 7.35 -13.57 9.49
C LYS A 133 8.23 -13.57 8.24
N ILE A 134 8.26 -12.46 7.50
CA ILE A 134 9.13 -12.31 6.33
C ILE A 134 10.59 -12.22 6.77
N VAL A 135 10.94 -11.27 7.65
CA VAL A 135 12.35 -10.96 7.96
C VAL A 135 13.04 -11.98 8.86
N GLN A 136 12.30 -12.74 9.67
CA GLN A 136 12.88 -13.63 10.68
C GLN A 136 12.49 -15.10 10.51
N LEU A 137 11.28 -15.38 10.00
CA LEU A 137 10.87 -16.76 9.71
C LEU A 137 11.08 -17.14 8.24
N ASN A 138 11.67 -16.24 7.43
CA ASN A 138 11.88 -16.41 6.00
C ASN A 138 10.61 -16.84 5.24
N LYS A 139 9.42 -16.40 5.68
CA LYS A 139 8.19 -16.63 4.93
C LYS A 139 8.20 -15.79 3.66
N HIS A 140 7.92 -16.42 2.53
CA HIS A 140 7.80 -15.69 1.27
C HIS A 140 6.61 -14.72 1.31
N PRO A 141 6.79 -13.46 0.85
CA PRO A 141 5.76 -12.44 0.87
C PRO A 141 4.79 -12.62 -0.31
N ASN A 142 4.19 -13.81 -0.47
CA ASN A 142 3.16 -14.03 -1.47
C ASN A 142 1.80 -13.61 -0.91
N VAL A 143 1.60 -12.30 -0.76
CA VAL A 143 0.42 -11.71 -0.13
C VAL A 143 -0.48 -11.15 -1.22
N LYS A 144 -1.77 -11.53 -1.21
CA LYS A 144 -2.76 -10.97 -2.13
C LYS A 144 -2.94 -9.48 -1.86
N HIS A 145 -3.31 -8.71 -2.88
CA HIS A 145 -3.51 -7.27 -2.72
C HIS A 145 -4.61 -6.94 -1.68
N SER A 146 -5.68 -7.74 -1.63
CA SER A 146 -6.74 -7.62 -0.60
C SER A 146 -6.18 -7.74 0.82
N ASP A 147 -5.31 -8.72 1.04
CA ASP A 147 -4.72 -9.00 2.34
C ASP A 147 -3.75 -7.87 2.72
N TYR A 148 -2.94 -7.40 1.77
CA TYR A 148 -2.09 -6.22 1.95
C TYR A 148 -2.92 -5.00 2.38
N THR A 149 -3.98 -4.65 1.64
CA THR A 149 -4.82 -3.49 1.96
C THR A 149 -5.47 -3.63 3.33
N TYR A 150 -5.91 -4.84 3.71
CA TYR A 150 -6.48 -5.11 5.03
C TYR A 150 -5.44 -4.98 6.17
N ILE A 151 -4.22 -5.49 5.96
CA ILE A 151 -3.10 -5.35 6.91
C ILE A 151 -2.79 -3.87 7.13
N ILE A 152 -2.65 -3.09 6.04
CA ILE A 152 -2.39 -1.65 6.13
C ILE A 152 -3.52 -0.94 6.86
N TYR A 153 -4.77 -1.22 6.50
CA TYR A 153 -5.94 -0.61 7.14
C TYR A 153 -5.96 -0.87 8.65
N THR A 154 -5.79 -2.13 9.06
CA THR A 154 -5.78 -2.54 10.47
C THR A 154 -4.67 -1.83 11.26
N ASN A 155 -3.47 -1.73 10.70
CA ASN A 155 -2.35 -1.05 11.36
C ASN A 155 -2.53 0.46 11.39
N ARG A 156 -3.16 1.05 10.37
CA ARG A 156 -3.51 2.47 10.36
C ARG A 156 -4.53 2.80 11.44
N GLU A 157 -5.63 2.05 11.52
CA GLU A 157 -6.64 2.20 12.57
C GLU A 157 -6.04 2.04 13.97
N PHE A 158 -5.11 1.10 14.13
CA PHE A 158 -4.41 0.92 15.41
C PHE A 158 -3.57 2.14 15.80
N VAL A 159 -2.75 2.66 14.87
CA VAL A 159 -1.93 3.86 15.09
C VAL A 159 -2.80 5.09 15.40
N GLU A 160 -3.88 5.28 14.65
CA GLU A 160 -4.83 6.37 14.88
C GLU A 160 -5.61 6.18 16.19
N GLY A 161 -5.88 4.94 16.59
CA GLY A 161 -6.52 4.60 17.86
C GLY A 161 -5.69 5.03 19.07
N ILE A 162 -4.36 4.85 19.02
CA ILE A 162 -3.43 5.37 20.04
C ILE A 162 -3.50 6.90 20.07
N ALA A 163 -3.39 7.55 18.91
CA ALA A 163 -3.42 9.02 18.84
C ALA A 163 -4.74 9.59 19.41
N LYS A 164 -5.87 8.96 19.09
CA LYS A 164 -7.19 9.34 19.60
C LYS A 164 -7.30 9.17 21.11
N SER A 165 -6.74 8.11 21.70
CA SER A 165 -6.84 7.86 23.16
C SER A 165 -6.09 8.88 24.01
N ILE A 166 -5.09 9.56 23.44
CA ILE A 166 -4.33 10.64 24.09
C ILE A 166 -4.71 12.03 23.58
N HIS A 167 -5.83 12.14 22.86
CA HIS A 167 -6.32 13.39 22.27
C HIS A 167 -5.28 14.15 21.40
N ALA A 168 -4.46 13.42 20.64
CA ALA A 168 -3.45 14.02 19.80
C ALA A 168 -4.03 14.57 18.48
N PHE A 169 -3.51 15.71 18.04
CA PHE A 169 -3.76 16.28 16.73
C PHE A 169 -2.91 15.60 15.65
N THR A 170 -3.52 15.30 14.51
CA THR A 170 -2.80 14.74 13.36
C THR A 170 -1.92 15.81 12.69
N ILE A 171 -0.60 15.61 12.73
CA ILE A 171 0.35 16.35 11.87
C ILE A 171 0.39 15.67 10.49
N LYS A 172 0.46 14.33 10.49
CA LYS A 172 0.53 13.51 9.29
C LYS A 172 -0.22 12.21 9.52
N GLU A 173 -1.16 11.93 8.62
CA GLU A 173 -1.94 10.70 8.64
C GLU A 173 -1.06 9.45 8.62
N ALA A 174 -1.54 8.40 9.27
CA ALA A 174 -0.86 7.12 9.32
C ALA A 174 -0.86 6.47 7.93
N ARG A 175 0.32 6.16 7.41
CA ARG A 175 0.50 5.59 6.07
C ARG A 175 1.64 4.56 6.05
N PRO A 176 1.66 3.62 5.08
CA PRO A 176 2.78 2.69 4.92
C PRO A 176 4.14 3.40 4.80
N LEU A 177 5.20 2.79 5.35
CA LEU A 177 6.57 3.29 5.23
C LEU A 177 7.07 3.19 3.79
N SER A 178 6.66 2.13 3.08
CA SER A 178 6.95 1.93 1.67
C SER A 178 5.68 1.46 0.96
N ASN A 179 5.46 1.92 -0.27
CA ASN A 179 4.26 1.53 -1.02
C ASN A 179 4.54 0.26 -1.80
N TYR A 180 3.76 -0.78 -1.53
CA TYR A 180 3.72 -1.92 -2.42
C TYR A 180 2.56 -1.74 -3.37
N VAL A 181 2.89 -1.65 -4.65
CA VAL A 181 1.91 -1.69 -5.72
C VAL A 181 2.34 -2.79 -6.66
N LYS A 182 1.70 -3.93 -6.51
CA LYS A 182 1.73 -4.99 -7.49
C LYS A 182 0.31 -5.48 -7.62
N THR A 183 -0.27 -5.24 -8.78
CA THR A 183 -1.55 -5.83 -9.14
C THR A 183 -1.26 -7.02 -10.04
N GLU A 184 -2.05 -8.09 -9.90
CA GLU A 184 -1.91 -9.29 -10.74
C GLU A 184 -1.95 -8.92 -12.24
N ILE A 185 -2.71 -7.89 -12.58
CA ILE A 185 -2.78 -7.36 -13.93
C ILE A 185 -1.48 -6.69 -14.40
N SER A 186 -0.74 -5.97 -13.56
CA SER A 186 0.54 -5.35 -13.96
C SER A 186 1.57 -6.41 -14.35
N ASP A 187 1.64 -7.50 -13.61
CA ASP A 187 2.48 -8.65 -13.98
C ASP A 187 2.01 -9.31 -15.27
N LYS A 188 0.70 -9.46 -15.46
CA LYS A 188 0.11 -10.01 -16.68
C LYS A 188 0.44 -9.10 -17.88
N LEU A 189 0.21 -7.80 -17.79
CA LEU A 189 0.57 -6.80 -18.80
C LEU A 189 2.04 -6.92 -19.19
N LYS A 190 2.96 -6.96 -18.23
CA LYS A 190 4.40 -7.18 -18.47
C LYS A 190 4.65 -8.47 -19.24
N LYS A 191 4.05 -9.59 -18.81
CA LYS A 191 4.17 -10.90 -19.46
C LYS A 191 3.65 -10.89 -20.91
N PHE A 192 2.67 -10.04 -21.22
CA PHE A 192 2.11 -9.88 -22.55
C PHE A 192 2.76 -8.75 -23.37
N GLY A 193 3.81 -8.08 -22.86
CA GLY A 193 4.55 -7.05 -23.58
C GLY A 193 3.94 -5.64 -23.53
N PHE A 194 3.07 -5.39 -22.55
CA PHE A 194 2.48 -4.09 -22.22
C PHE A 194 3.24 -3.46 -21.04
N LEU A 195 4.54 -3.18 -21.26
CA LEU A 195 5.44 -2.69 -20.20
C LEU A 195 5.06 -1.28 -19.74
N GLU A 196 4.83 -0.38 -20.69
CA GLU A 196 4.51 1.03 -20.43
C GLU A 196 3.19 1.17 -19.66
N GLU A 197 2.17 0.40 -20.06
CA GLU A 197 0.86 0.36 -19.41
C GLU A 197 0.98 -0.15 -17.97
N SER A 198 1.78 -1.19 -17.75
CA SER A 198 2.02 -1.71 -16.41
C SER A 198 2.74 -0.68 -15.53
N GLU A 199 3.73 0.04 -16.08
CA GLU A 199 4.46 1.07 -15.33
C GLU A 199 3.56 2.25 -14.97
N LEU A 200 2.70 2.69 -15.89
CA LEU A 200 1.72 3.74 -15.65
C LEU A 200 0.70 3.32 -14.58
N LEU A 201 0.18 2.08 -14.62
CA LEU A 201 -0.72 1.59 -13.57
C LEU A 201 -0.04 1.50 -12.20
N GLU A 202 1.19 0.96 -12.14
CA GLU A 202 1.94 0.85 -10.88
C GLU A 202 2.25 2.23 -10.29
N LYS A 203 2.70 3.16 -11.14
CA LYS A 203 3.01 4.54 -10.76
C LYS A 203 1.76 5.30 -10.32
N GLY A 204 0.67 5.18 -11.07
CA GLY A 204 -0.60 5.81 -10.77
C GLY A 204 -1.17 5.33 -9.44
N ARG A 205 -1.23 4.01 -9.22
CA ARG A 205 -1.61 3.42 -7.92
C ARG A 205 -0.72 3.90 -6.79
N LYS A 206 0.59 3.99 -7.00
CA LYS A 206 1.50 4.48 -5.95
C LYS A 206 1.19 5.93 -5.54
N ARG A 207 0.78 6.77 -6.48
CA ARG A 207 0.43 8.18 -6.24
C ARG A 207 -0.88 8.33 -5.46
N ILE A 208 -1.94 7.61 -5.84
CA ILE A 208 -3.20 7.63 -5.07
C ILE A 208 -2.97 7.15 -3.62
N GLU A 209 -2.19 6.10 -3.43
CA GLU A 209 -1.92 5.55 -2.09
C GLU A 209 -1.11 6.50 -1.18
N ILE A 210 -0.40 7.50 -1.73
CA ILE A 210 0.27 8.56 -0.94
C ILE A 210 -0.55 9.84 -0.80
N GLY A 211 -1.79 9.85 -1.30
CA GLY A 211 -2.68 11.01 -1.29
C GLY A 211 -2.51 11.97 -2.47
N ASP A 212 -1.70 11.61 -3.47
CA ASP A 212 -1.56 12.33 -4.73
C ASP A 212 -2.58 11.80 -5.76
N ILE A 213 -3.86 12.01 -5.44
CA ILE A 213 -4.99 11.43 -6.19
C ILE A 213 -5.02 11.91 -7.63
N GLU A 214 -4.85 13.21 -7.84
CA GLU A 214 -4.93 13.85 -9.16
C GLU A 214 -3.90 13.27 -10.13
N ASN A 215 -2.61 13.28 -9.76
CA ASN A 215 -1.57 12.73 -10.62
C ASN A 215 -1.70 11.20 -10.78
N GLY A 216 -2.25 10.50 -9.77
CA GLY A 216 -2.56 9.08 -9.88
C GLY A 216 -3.63 8.78 -10.93
N LEU A 217 -4.68 9.60 -11.00
CA LEU A 217 -5.74 9.47 -12.00
C LEU A 217 -5.29 9.90 -13.40
N LEU A 218 -4.39 10.88 -13.52
CA LEU A 218 -3.77 11.23 -14.81
C LEU A 218 -2.90 10.08 -15.36
N ASP A 219 -2.15 9.38 -14.50
CA ASP A 219 -1.42 8.18 -14.90
C ASP A 219 -2.39 7.05 -15.33
N LEU A 220 -3.54 6.87 -14.65
CA LEU A 220 -4.59 5.92 -15.07
C LEU A 220 -5.12 6.23 -16.46
N ARG A 221 -5.46 7.50 -16.73
CA ARG A 221 -5.92 7.95 -18.04
C ARG A 221 -4.90 7.62 -19.13
N SER A 222 -3.64 7.97 -18.88
CA SER A 222 -2.53 7.68 -19.80
C SER A 222 -2.39 6.17 -20.03
N ALA A 223 -2.52 5.35 -18.98
CA ALA A 223 -2.49 3.90 -19.11
C ALA A 223 -3.60 3.37 -20.03
N MET A 224 -4.82 3.93 -19.95
CA MET A 224 -5.94 3.58 -20.83
C MET A 224 -5.66 3.93 -22.29
N GLU A 225 -5.19 5.16 -22.56
CA GLU A 225 -4.86 5.63 -23.90
C GLU A 225 -3.82 4.72 -24.57
N VAL A 226 -2.73 4.45 -23.86
CA VAL A 226 -1.62 3.62 -24.35
C VAL A 226 -2.07 2.16 -24.53
N PHE A 227 -2.83 1.61 -23.60
CA PHE A 227 -3.30 0.21 -23.66
C PHE A 227 -4.16 -0.05 -24.89
N PHE A 228 -5.24 0.72 -25.11
CA PHE A 228 -6.12 0.48 -26.25
C PHE A 228 -5.41 0.70 -27.59
N PHE A 229 -4.52 1.70 -27.66
CA PHE A 229 -3.68 1.91 -28.83
C PHE A 229 -2.77 0.71 -29.13
N ASN A 230 -2.02 0.25 -28.12
CA ASN A 230 -1.07 -0.86 -28.27
C ASN A 230 -1.77 -2.21 -28.45
N LEU A 231 -2.95 -2.42 -27.88
CA LEU A 231 -3.75 -3.62 -28.11
C LEU A 231 -4.11 -3.75 -29.59
N VAL A 232 -4.64 -2.68 -30.19
CA VAL A 232 -4.97 -2.64 -31.63
C VAL A 232 -3.71 -2.78 -32.50
N LYS A 233 -2.67 -2.00 -32.19
CA LYS A 233 -1.42 -1.96 -32.99
C LYS A 233 -0.63 -3.26 -32.93
N ARG A 234 -0.35 -3.75 -31.71
CA ARG A 234 0.66 -4.80 -31.47
C ARG A 234 0.04 -6.20 -31.45
N LYS A 235 -1.19 -6.34 -30.93
CA LYS A 235 -1.82 -7.65 -30.74
C LYS A 235 -2.74 -8.02 -31.89
N ILE A 236 -3.53 -7.07 -32.36
CA ILE A 236 -4.46 -7.31 -33.47
C ILE A 236 -3.84 -6.96 -34.82
N LYS A 237 -2.71 -6.22 -34.82
CA LYS A 237 -1.97 -5.81 -36.03
C LYS A 237 -2.80 -4.97 -36.99
N LEU A 238 -3.72 -4.17 -36.45
CA LEU A 238 -4.47 -3.17 -37.21
C LEU A 238 -3.86 -1.78 -37.01
N LYS A 239 -4.16 -0.87 -37.93
CA LYS A 239 -3.79 0.55 -37.78
C LYS A 239 -4.61 1.15 -36.62
N PRO A 240 -4.00 1.55 -35.50
CA PRO A 240 -4.74 2.16 -34.38
C PRO A 240 -5.26 3.55 -34.75
N ALA A 241 -6.27 4.02 -34.02
CA ALA A 241 -6.58 5.46 -33.98
C ALA A 241 -5.50 6.19 -33.16
N THR A 242 -5.58 7.52 -33.03
CA THR A 242 -4.72 8.27 -32.09
C THR A 242 -4.96 7.79 -30.66
N GLN A 243 -3.96 7.93 -29.77
CA GLN A 243 -3.97 7.36 -28.41
C GLN A 243 -5.15 7.87 -27.57
N ASP A 244 -5.51 9.15 -27.73
CA ASP A 244 -6.63 9.83 -27.08
C ASP A 244 -8.02 9.34 -27.56
N LYS A 245 -8.08 8.61 -28.69
CA LYS A 245 -9.34 8.11 -29.26
C LYS A 245 -9.64 6.69 -28.81
N ILE A 246 -9.80 6.51 -27.49
CA ILE A 246 -10.12 5.22 -26.86
C ILE A 246 -11.35 4.56 -27.51
N LYS A 247 -12.45 5.30 -27.68
CA LYS A 247 -13.67 4.79 -28.32
C LYS A 247 -13.41 4.19 -29.69
N ALA A 248 -12.67 4.90 -30.55
CA ALA A 248 -12.37 4.44 -31.90
C ALA A 248 -11.47 3.19 -31.90
N ASN A 249 -10.56 3.07 -30.92
CA ASN A 249 -9.77 1.85 -30.75
C ASN A 249 -10.64 0.67 -30.28
N ILE A 250 -11.59 0.87 -29.36
CA ILE A 250 -12.56 -0.17 -28.95
C ILE A 250 -13.44 -0.62 -30.13
N GLU A 251 -13.94 0.31 -30.93
CA GLU A 251 -14.73 -0.01 -32.13
C GLU A 251 -13.95 -0.89 -33.11
N LYS A 252 -12.64 -0.65 -33.27
CA LYS A 252 -11.76 -1.50 -34.08
C LYS A 252 -11.63 -2.93 -33.52
N LEU A 253 -11.62 -3.10 -32.19
CA LEU A 253 -11.63 -4.43 -31.57
C LEU A 253 -12.91 -5.19 -31.96
N GLY A 254 -14.07 -4.54 -31.86
CA GLY A 254 -15.36 -5.12 -32.21
C GLY A 254 -15.48 -5.45 -33.70
N ASN A 255 -15.09 -4.52 -34.59
CA ASN A 255 -15.11 -4.74 -36.03
C ASN A 255 -14.17 -5.87 -36.49
N ALA A 256 -13.12 -6.15 -35.73
CA ALA A 256 -12.21 -7.28 -35.95
C ALA A 256 -12.72 -8.61 -35.36
N GLY A 257 -13.91 -8.63 -34.74
CA GLY A 257 -14.54 -9.82 -34.17
C GLY A 257 -14.02 -10.24 -32.79
N TYR A 258 -13.24 -9.40 -32.11
CA TYR A 258 -12.71 -9.71 -30.77
C TYR A 258 -13.75 -9.48 -29.66
N LEU A 259 -14.71 -8.60 -29.93
CA LEU A 259 -15.81 -8.23 -29.05
C LEU A 259 -17.11 -8.38 -29.82
N ASP A 260 -18.12 -8.96 -29.18
CA ASP A 260 -19.51 -8.82 -29.64
C ASP A 260 -20.04 -7.39 -29.37
N ASP A 261 -21.21 -7.09 -29.91
CA ASP A 261 -21.81 -5.76 -29.83
C ASP A 261 -22.16 -5.34 -28.40
N GLU A 262 -22.55 -6.30 -27.54
CA GLU A 262 -22.91 -6.03 -26.15
C GLU A 262 -21.69 -5.62 -25.33
N ILE A 263 -20.61 -6.40 -25.40
CA ILE A 263 -19.36 -6.14 -24.70
C ILE A 263 -18.68 -4.88 -25.25
N LYS A 264 -18.72 -4.67 -26.57
CA LYS A 264 -18.25 -3.42 -27.18
C LYS A 264 -19.00 -2.22 -26.60
N GLY A 265 -20.33 -2.28 -26.55
CA GLY A 265 -21.17 -1.22 -25.97
C GLY A 265 -20.84 -0.96 -24.50
N PHE A 266 -20.69 -2.02 -23.71
CA PHE A 266 -20.30 -1.95 -22.30
C PHE A 266 -18.94 -1.27 -22.09
N LEU A 267 -17.92 -1.68 -22.86
CA LEU A 267 -16.58 -1.10 -22.77
C LEU A 267 -16.54 0.37 -23.20
N ILE A 268 -17.28 0.75 -24.25
CA ILE A 268 -17.41 2.16 -24.64
C ILE A 268 -18.07 2.96 -23.51
N SER A 269 -19.11 2.42 -22.87
CA SER A 269 -19.79 3.10 -21.77
C SER A 269 -18.87 3.31 -20.56
N ILE A 270 -18.18 2.27 -20.10
CA ILE A 270 -17.32 2.40 -18.91
C ILE A 270 -16.02 3.14 -19.23
N CYS A 271 -15.24 2.65 -20.20
CA CYS A 271 -13.91 3.19 -20.45
C CYS A 271 -13.98 4.61 -21.00
N HIS A 272 -14.83 4.86 -22.01
CA HIS A 272 -14.86 6.17 -22.66
C HIS A 272 -15.81 7.14 -21.97
N GLN A 273 -17.10 6.78 -21.87
CA GLN A 273 -18.12 7.74 -21.40
C GLN A 273 -18.01 8.06 -19.90
N LYS A 274 -17.66 7.07 -19.06
CA LYS A 274 -17.61 7.25 -17.60
C LYS A 274 -16.22 7.60 -17.09
N ILE A 275 -15.19 6.82 -17.40
CA ILE A 275 -13.86 7.02 -16.80
C ILE A 275 -13.06 8.04 -17.62
N TYR A 276 -12.83 7.79 -18.91
CA TYR A 276 -11.95 8.63 -19.71
C TYR A 276 -12.44 10.08 -19.85
N ASN A 277 -13.72 10.29 -20.19
CA ASN A 277 -14.25 11.65 -20.34
C ASN A 277 -14.16 12.42 -19.02
N VAL A 278 -14.48 11.79 -17.90
CA VAL A 278 -14.32 12.39 -16.57
C VAL A 278 -12.87 12.79 -16.27
N LEU A 279 -11.90 11.98 -16.69
CA LEU A 279 -10.47 12.26 -16.47
C LEU A 279 -9.85 13.18 -17.54
N SER A 280 -10.52 13.37 -18.69
CA SER A 280 -10.05 14.18 -19.82
C SER A 280 -10.67 15.57 -19.85
N ASP A 281 -11.93 15.68 -19.45
CA ASP A 281 -12.67 16.93 -19.32
C ASP A 281 -12.15 17.70 -18.10
N GLN A 282 -10.98 18.32 -18.21
CA GLN A 282 -10.58 19.40 -17.32
C GLN A 282 -11.01 20.74 -17.93
N PRO A 283 -12.03 21.43 -17.39
CA PRO A 283 -12.37 22.77 -17.86
C PRO A 283 -11.30 23.74 -17.37
N ALA A 284 -10.61 24.39 -18.32
CA ALA A 284 -9.56 25.40 -18.07
C ALA A 284 -10.01 26.57 -17.18
N HIS A 285 -11.32 26.75 -16.98
CA HIS A 285 -11.87 27.80 -16.13
C HIS A 285 -13.11 27.31 -15.39
N LYS A 286 -13.06 27.29 -14.05
CA LYS A 286 -14.16 27.05 -13.10
C LYS A 286 -14.55 25.57 -12.84
N ARG A 287 -13.76 24.85 -12.05
CA ARG A 287 -14.24 23.90 -11.03
C ARG A 287 -13.07 23.42 -10.16
N GLU A 288 -13.40 22.95 -8.96
CA GLU A 288 -12.48 22.42 -7.96
C GLU A 288 -11.49 21.40 -8.56
N PRO A 289 -10.20 21.38 -8.16
CA PRO A 289 -9.21 20.41 -8.63
C PRO A 289 -9.71 18.96 -8.54
N ILE A 290 -9.23 18.05 -9.39
CA ILE A 290 -9.59 16.61 -9.36
C ILE A 290 -9.45 16.01 -7.94
N LYS A 291 -8.48 16.50 -7.16
CA LYS A 291 -8.24 16.10 -5.78
C LYS A 291 -9.43 16.38 -4.83
N GLU A 292 -10.26 17.37 -5.13
CA GLU A 292 -11.44 17.74 -4.34
C GLU A 292 -12.70 17.02 -4.84
N GLN A 293 -12.68 16.49 -6.07
CA GLN A 293 -13.82 15.80 -6.70
C GLN A 293 -13.88 14.30 -6.41
N TYR A 294 -12.73 13.64 -6.18
CA TYR A 294 -12.66 12.19 -6.00
C TYR A 294 -12.00 11.80 -4.70
N SER A 295 -12.72 11.01 -3.92
CA SER A 295 -12.19 10.33 -2.74
C SER A 295 -11.17 9.24 -3.12
N LEU A 296 -10.33 8.85 -2.15
CA LEU A 296 -9.43 7.70 -2.31
C LEU A 296 -10.19 6.42 -2.69
N PHE A 297 -11.43 6.26 -2.19
CA PHE A 297 -12.27 5.12 -2.52
C PHE A 297 -12.67 5.11 -4.00
N GLU A 298 -13.14 6.23 -4.53
CA GLU A 298 -13.54 6.34 -5.94
C GLU A 298 -12.34 6.17 -6.88
N ALA A 299 -11.20 6.76 -6.52
CA ALA A 299 -9.99 6.60 -7.32
C ALA A 299 -9.53 5.13 -7.35
N ARG A 300 -9.60 4.40 -6.22
CA ARG A 300 -9.34 2.95 -6.19
C ARG A 300 -10.36 2.16 -7.02
N LEU A 301 -11.62 2.56 -7.00
CA LEU A 301 -12.67 1.94 -7.82
C LEU A 301 -12.37 2.08 -9.31
N PHE A 302 -11.97 3.26 -9.78
CA PHE A 302 -11.59 3.47 -11.18
C PHE A 302 -10.42 2.58 -11.60
N PHE A 303 -9.37 2.49 -10.77
CA PHE A 303 -8.26 1.57 -11.04
C PHE A 303 -8.72 0.13 -11.13
N ASN A 304 -9.51 -0.35 -10.15
CA ASN A 304 -10.00 -1.73 -10.15
C ASN A 304 -10.84 -2.04 -11.41
N LEU A 305 -11.71 -1.13 -11.84
CA LEU A 305 -12.53 -1.29 -13.05
C LEU A 305 -11.67 -1.37 -14.31
N VAL A 306 -10.71 -0.45 -14.47
CA VAL A 306 -9.82 -0.43 -15.64
C VAL A 306 -8.94 -1.67 -15.67
N GLU A 307 -8.38 -2.07 -14.52
CA GLU A 307 -7.56 -3.26 -14.41
C GLU A 307 -8.33 -4.54 -14.77
N ASN A 308 -9.57 -4.68 -14.33
CA ASN A 308 -10.43 -5.81 -14.71
C ASN A 308 -10.73 -5.82 -16.22
N ILE A 309 -10.91 -4.65 -16.83
CA ILE A 309 -11.13 -4.53 -18.28
C ILE A 309 -9.87 -4.92 -19.05
N PHE A 310 -8.70 -4.46 -18.61
CA PHE A 310 -7.43 -4.86 -19.22
C PHE A 310 -7.23 -6.36 -19.11
N ASP A 311 -7.54 -6.93 -17.95
CA ASP A 311 -7.44 -8.37 -17.70
C ASP A 311 -8.29 -9.16 -18.68
N TYR A 312 -9.58 -8.81 -18.74
CA TYR A 312 -10.54 -9.40 -19.66
C TYR A 312 -10.08 -9.31 -21.13
N LEU A 313 -9.64 -8.14 -21.59
CA LEU A 313 -9.22 -7.94 -22.98
C LEU A 313 -7.95 -8.72 -23.32
N ILE A 314 -7.00 -8.83 -22.39
CA ILE A 314 -5.82 -9.67 -22.56
C ILE A 314 -6.24 -11.13 -22.66
N GLU A 315 -7.16 -11.61 -21.81
CA GLU A 315 -7.64 -12.99 -21.86
C GLU A 315 -8.36 -13.33 -23.17
N ARG A 316 -9.20 -12.43 -23.66
CA ARG A 316 -9.83 -12.58 -24.98
C ARG A 316 -8.77 -12.69 -26.06
N CYS A 317 -7.74 -11.84 -26.04
CA CYS A 317 -6.63 -11.94 -26.99
C CYS A 317 -5.90 -13.30 -26.92
N ILE A 318 -5.72 -13.87 -25.72
CA ILE A 318 -5.12 -15.20 -25.55
C ILE A 318 -6.01 -16.28 -26.15
N GLN A 319 -7.33 -16.25 -25.90
CA GLN A 319 -8.30 -17.21 -26.42
C GLN A 319 -8.33 -17.22 -27.96
N TYR A 320 -8.15 -16.06 -28.60
CA TYR A 320 -8.02 -15.94 -30.07
C TYR A 320 -6.60 -16.23 -30.60
N ASN A 321 -5.75 -16.92 -29.82
CA ASN A 321 -4.43 -17.42 -30.24
C ASN A 321 -3.40 -16.33 -30.59
N ILE A 322 -3.46 -15.17 -29.94
CA ILE A 322 -2.42 -14.15 -30.05
C ILE A 322 -1.19 -14.61 -29.25
N ARG A 323 -0.09 -14.86 -29.97
CA ARG A 323 1.16 -15.44 -29.44
C ARG A 323 1.68 -14.69 -28.20
N LYS A 324 2.11 -15.45 -27.18
CA LYS A 324 2.91 -14.94 -26.05
C LYS A 324 4.17 -14.26 -26.59
N HIS A 325 4.51 -13.09 -26.07
CA HIS A 325 5.75 -12.42 -26.41
C HIS A 325 6.90 -13.13 -25.67
N ASN A 326 7.87 -13.69 -26.41
CA ASN A 326 9.08 -14.22 -25.79
C ASN A 326 9.99 -13.06 -25.37
N ILE A 327 10.08 -12.82 -24.07
CA ILE A 327 10.91 -11.77 -23.45
C ILE A 327 12.42 -11.97 -23.76
N ASN A 328 12.85 -13.19 -24.10
CA ASN A 328 14.24 -13.50 -24.43
C ASN A 328 14.71 -12.98 -25.80
N THR A 329 13.81 -12.50 -26.66
CA THR A 329 14.18 -12.03 -28.00
C THR A 329 14.69 -10.58 -27.99
N ASP A 330 14.17 -9.73 -27.11
CA ASP A 330 14.54 -8.30 -27.08
C ASP A 330 15.87 -8.05 -26.35
N LEU A 331 16.28 -8.95 -25.45
CA LEU A 331 17.60 -8.92 -24.80
C LEU A 331 18.73 -9.34 -25.76
N LYS A 332 18.42 -10.06 -26.85
CA LYS A 332 19.42 -10.40 -27.88
C LYS A 332 19.54 -9.30 -28.93
N ALA A 333 18.44 -8.65 -29.32
CA ALA A 333 18.46 -7.53 -30.27
C ALA A 333 19.27 -6.34 -29.72
N ASN A 334 19.08 -5.97 -28.44
CA ASN A 334 19.82 -4.87 -27.83
C ASN A 334 21.31 -5.14 -27.57
N ASN A 335 21.76 -6.41 -27.66
CA ASN A 335 23.16 -6.78 -27.50
C ASN A 335 23.88 -6.99 -28.85
N GLN A 336 23.16 -7.01 -29.99
CA GLN A 336 23.78 -7.04 -31.31
C GLN A 336 24.02 -5.63 -31.88
N ASP A 337 23.26 -4.63 -31.45
CA ASP A 337 23.49 -3.21 -31.84
C ASP A 337 24.54 -2.48 -30.98
N ARG A 338 25.24 -3.22 -30.10
CA ARG A 338 26.35 -2.71 -29.27
C ARG A 338 27.64 -3.53 -29.42
N GLY A 339 27.73 -4.38 -30.44
CA GLY A 339 28.91 -5.17 -30.79
C GLY A 339 29.70 -4.54 -31.91
#